data_AF-A0A8E2ITF1-F1
#
_entry.id   AF-A0A8E2ITF1-F1
#
_cell.length_a   1.000
_cell.length_b   1.000
_cell.length_c   1.000
_cell.angle_alpha   90.00
_cell.angle_beta   90.00
_cell.angle_gamma   90.00
#
_symmetry.space_group_name_H-M   'P 1'
#
loop_
_entity.id
_entity.type
_entity.pdbx_description
1 polymer ?
#
loop_
_entity_poly.entity_id
_entity_poly.type
_entity_poly.pdbx_seq_one_letter_code
_entity_poly.pdbx_strand_id
1 'polypeptide(L)'
;MTEADALFPRQLTDLTDEVRNVPPPPTPAVPSPYAFRLADPDTDAEMIAEWMSRPHLARAWERVWPASRWQQYLRAQLDGNYSRPFVGSLDGQYHGYLELYWAAKDLISTLYEADPYDLGIHAATADPNIITLGVAQLLLPHFVASVLNAKPRCRRIIFDPDYRSKGIRHFCQNGGCVFLGEHELANRRVALYVLPRTLDDVPALRKQ
;
A
#
# COMPACT_ATOMS: atom_id res chain seq x y z
N MET A 1 -15.51 -12.33 -16.05
CA MET A 1 -15.02 -11.62 -14.86
C MET A 1 -15.51 -12.41 -13.66
N THR A 2 -14.58 -12.95 -12.88
CA THR A 2 -14.89 -13.63 -11.62
C THR A 2 -15.22 -12.59 -10.55
N GLU A 3 -15.88 -13.02 -9.47
CA GLU A 3 -16.18 -12.15 -8.30
C GLU A 3 -14.88 -11.58 -7.67
N ALA A 4 -13.78 -12.33 -7.77
CA ALA A 4 -12.44 -11.90 -7.36
C ALA A 4 -11.87 -10.77 -8.24
N ASP A 5 -12.07 -10.81 -9.56
CA ASP A 5 -11.68 -9.73 -10.47
C ASP A 5 -12.42 -8.42 -10.16
N ALA A 6 -13.63 -8.51 -9.60
CA ALA A 6 -14.44 -7.36 -9.20
C ALA A 6 -13.96 -6.73 -7.87
N LEU A 7 -13.30 -7.51 -7.00
CA LEU A 7 -12.82 -7.06 -5.69
C LEU A 7 -11.43 -6.41 -5.79
N PHE A 8 -10.48 -7.02 -6.52
CA PHE A 8 -9.12 -6.50 -6.66
C PHE A 8 -8.82 -6.07 -8.11
N PRO A 9 -9.27 -4.89 -8.55
CA PRO A 9 -9.13 -4.46 -9.95
C PRO A 9 -7.66 -4.27 -10.40
N ARG A 10 -6.72 -4.28 -9.45
CA ARG A 10 -5.28 -4.14 -9.72
C ARG A 10 -4.51 -5.44 -9.63
N GLN A 11 -5.10 -6.51 -9.07
CA GLN A 11 -4.39 -7.76 -8.90
C GLN A 11 -4.26 -8.46 -10.25
N LEU A 12 -3.02 -8.83 -10.60
CA LEU A 12 -2.73 -9.66 -11.77
C LEU A 12 -3.00 -11.13 -11.45
N THR A 13 -3.60 -11.85 -12.39
CA THR A 13 -3.96 -13.27 -12.23
C THR A 13 -3.02 -14.21 -13.02
N ASP A 14 -2.51 -13.73 -14.17
CA ASP A 14 -1.47 -14.39 -14.95
C ASP A 14 -0.08 -14.06 -14.37
N LEU A 15 0.42 -14.97 -13.54
CA LEU A 15 1.64 -14.82 -12.75
C LEU A 15 2.47 -16.09 -12.89
N THR A 16 3.79 -15.94 -12.92
CA THR A 16 4.72 -17.07 -12.78
C THR A 16 4.55 -17.73 -11.42
N ASP A 17 4.93 -19.00 -11.30
CA ASP A 17 4.85 -19.73 -10.03
C ASP A 17 5.73 -19.09 -8.94
N GLU A 18 6.87 -18.49 -9.32
CA GLU A 18 7.72 -17.77 -8.37
C GLU A 18 6.97 -16.63 -7.69
N VAL A 19 6.28 -15.77 -8.47
CA VAL A 19 5.50 -14.65 -7.94
C VAL A 19 4.26 -15.16 -7.22
N ARG A 20 3.52 -16.10 -7.82
CA ARG A 20 2.27 -16.66 -7.27
C ARG A 20 2.47 -17.23 -5.86
N ASN A 21 3.57 -17.96 -5.67
CA ASN A 21 3.86 -18.69 -4.43
C ASN A 21 4.53 -17.83 -3.35
N VAL A 22 4.81 -16.54 -3.59
CA VAL A 22 5.28 -15.64 -2.52
C VAL A 22 4.21 -15.59 -1.42
N PRO A 23 4.57 -15.89 -0.15
CA PRO A 23 3.63 -15.88 0.98
C PRO A 23 3.13 -14.46 1.25
N PRO A 24 2.07 -14.28 2.04
CA PRO A 24 1.54 -12.95 2.33
C PRO A 24 2.60 -11.95 2.85
N PRO A 25 2.41 -10.64 2.58
CA PRO A 25 3.24 -9.59 3.16
C PRO A 25 3.35 -9.68 4.68
N PRO A 26 4.50 -9.31 5.27
CA PRO A 26 4.72 -9.40 6.72
C PRO A 26 3.89 -8.36 7.47
N THR A 27 3.66 -8.58 8.76
CA THR A 27 3.11 -7.56 9.65
C THR A 27 4.19 -6.53 10.00
N PRO A 28 3.97 -5.24 9.72
CA PRO A 28 4.90 -4.18 10.11
C PRO A 28 4.87 -3.95 11.63
N ALA A 29 6.02 -3.71 12.22
CA ALA A 29 6.19 -3.27 13.60
C ALA A 29 6.73 -1.84 13.63
N VAL A 30 6.18 -1.02 14.52
CA VAL A 30 6.59 0.37 14.74
C VAL A 30 6.72 0.62 16.25
N PRO A 31 7.52 1.60 16.69
CA PRO A 31 7.69 1.88 18.10
C PRO A 31 6.41 2.46 18.72
N SER A 32 6.18 2.16 20.00
CA SER A 32 5.19 2.85 20.85
C SER A 32 5.40 4.38 20.77
N PRO A 33 4.33 5.18 20.78
CA PRO A 33 2.91 4.83 20.99
C PRO A 33 2.16 4.34 19.74
N TYR A 34 2.86 4.05 18.64
CA TYR A 34 2.24 3.60 17.41
C TYR A 34 2.15 2.07 17.37
N ALA A 35 1.12 1.54 16.72
CA ALA A 35 1.00 0.12 16.44
C ALA A 35 0.18 -0.15 15.18
N PHE A 36 0.48 -1.27 14.52
CA PHE A 36 -0.33 -1.83 13.44
C PHE A 36 -0.85 -3.21 13.84
N ARG A 37 -2.12 -3.48 13.53
CA ARG A 37 -2.71 -4.82 13.59
C ARG A 37 -3.42 -5.14 12.29
N LEU A 38 -3.59 -6.41 11.97
CA LEU A 38 -4.45 -6.80 10.85
C LEU A 38 -5.86 -6.23 11.08
N ALA A 39 -6.47 -5.75 9.99
CA ALA A 39 -7.87 -5.38 10.02
C ALA A 39 -8.72 -6.64 10.16
N ASP A 40 -9.73 -6.60 11.02
CA ASP A 40 -10.73 -7.63 11.18
C ASP A 40 -11.95 -7.27 10.29
N PRO A 41 -12.32 -8.11 9.31
CA PRO A 41 -13.42 -7.82 8.41
C PRO A 41 -14.76 -7.59 9.12
N ASP A 42 -14.99 -8.27 10.25
CA ASP A 42 -16.27 -8.26 10.92
C ASP A 42 -16.40 -7.06 11.89
N THR A 43 -15.30 -6.56 12.43
CA THR A 43 -15.33 -5.43 13.38
C THR A 43 -14.84 -4.10 12.81
N ASP A 44 -13.99 -4.09 11.78
CA ASP A 44 -13.37 -2.85 11.28
C ASP A 44 -14.01 -2.32 9.99
N ALA A 45 -14.82 -3.11 9.28
CA ALA A 45 -15.36 -2.73 7.98
C ALA A 45 -16.22 -1.46 8.04
N GLU A 46 -17.02 -1.28 9.11
CA GLU A 46 -17.83 -0.07 9.31
C GLU A 46 -16.96 1.17 9.53
N MET A 47 -15.95 1.06 10.39
CA MET A 47 -15.00 2.14 10.69
C MET A 47 -14.22 2.54 9.42
N ILE A 48 -13.72 1.58 8.65
CA ILE A 48 -12.97 1.84 7.42
C ILE A 48 -13.89 2.44 6.35
N ALA A 49 -15.13 1.96 6.21
CA ALA A 49 -16.09 2.54 5.28
C ALA A 49 -16.41 4.01 5.62
N GLU A 50 -16.57 4.33 6.91
CA GLU A 50 -16.74 5.71 7.36
C GLU A 50 -15.52 6.56 6.98
N TRP A 51 -14.31 6.14 7.33
CA TRP A 51 -13.09 6.87 6.96
C TRP A 51 -12.99 7.12 5.46
N MET A 52 -13.23 6.09 4.65
CA MET A 52 -13.13 6.15 3.19
C MET A 52 -14.21 7.02 2.55
N SER A 53 -15.30 7.31 3.27
CA SER A 53 -16.32 8.28 2.86
C SER A 53 -15.93 9.74 3.16
N ARG A 54 -14.94 9.99 4.02
CA ARG A 54 -14.50 11.35 4.36
C ARG A 54 -13.95 12.06 3.13
N PRO A 55 -14.21 13.37 2.93
CA PRO A 55 -13.91 14.04 1.66
C PRO A 55 -12.46 13.94 1.18
N HIS A 56 -11.47 13.94 2.09
CA HIS A 56 -10.07 13.81 1.71
C HIS A 56 -9.69 12.41 1.25
N LEU A 57 -10.26 11.36 1.86
CA LEU A 57 -10.03 9.97 1.45
C LEU A 57 -10.87 9.59 0.23
N ALA A 58 -12.13 10.03 0.15
CA ALA A 58 -12.98 9.81 -1.01
C ALA A 58 -12.32 10.31 -2.31
N ARG A 59 -11.67 11.49 -2.27
CA ARG A 59 -10.93 12.04 -3.41
C ARG A 59 -9.62 11.30 -3.73
N ALA A 60 -8.96 10.74 -2.73
CA ALA A 60 -7.64 10.12 -2.89
C ALA A 60 -7.71 8.63 -3.23
N TRP A 61 -8.72 7.94 -2.71
CA TRP A 61 -8.89 6.49 -2.85
C TRP A 61 -10.00 6.11 -3.84
N GLU A 62 -11.01 6.97 -4.05
CA GLU A 62 -12.15 6.69 -4.94
C GLU A 62 -12.92 5.40 -4.58
N ARG A 63 -12.82 4.94 -3.32
CA ARG A 63 -13.45 3.73 -2.77
C ARG A 63 -14.54 4.04 -1.75
N VAL A 64 -15.49 4.90 -2.12
CA VAL A 64 -16.66 5.19 -1.28
C VAL A 64 -17.65 4.01 -1.40
N TRP A 65 -17.41 2.98 -0.60
CA TRP A 65 -18.15 1.73 -0.63
C TRP A 65 -18.94 1.53 0.68
N PRO A 66 -20.07 0.80 0.63
CA PRO A 66 -20.75 0.38 1.86
C PRO A 66 -19.87 -0.58 2.68
N ALA A 67 -20.12 -0.64 3.99
CA ALA A 67 -19.38 -1.50 4.93
C ALA A 67 -19.37 -2.98 4.51
N SER A 68 -20.48 -3.49 3.95
CA SER A 68 -20.55 -4.88 3.44
C SER A 68 -19.53 -5.17 2.33
N ARG A 69 -19.24 -4.21 1.46
CA ARG A 69 -18.21 -4.36 0.43
C ARG A 69 -16.81 -4.27 1.03
N TRP A 70 -16.59 -3.41 2.03
CA TRP A 70 -15.33 -3.39 2.78
C TRP A 70 -15.08 -4.71 3.51
N GLN A 71 -16.09 -5.29 4.16
CA GLN A 71 -16.00 -6.60 4.81
C GLN A 71 -15.56 -7.69 3.80
N GLN A 72 -16.20 -7.76 2.63
CA GLN A 72 -15.82 -8.71 1.58
C GLN A 72 -14.38 -8.47 1.08
N TYR A 73 -14.00 -7.21 0.87
CA TYR A 73 -12.68 -6.82 0.41
C TYR A 73 -11.59 -7.23 1.42
N LEU A 74 -11.77 -6.89 2.70
CA LEU A 74 -10.84 -7.24 3.78
C LEU A 74 -10.70 -8.75 3.93
N ARG A 75 -11.83 -9.49 3.92
CA ARG A 75 -11.81 -10.96 3.99
C ARG A 75 -11.03 -11.57 2.83
N ALA A 76 -11.27 -11.10 1.61
CA ALA A 76 -10.53 -11.56 0.43
C ALA A 76 -9.03 -11.24 0.50
N GLN A 77 -8.62 -10.12 1.12
CA GLN A 77 -7.20 -9.83 1.32
C GLN A 77 -6.57 -10.80 2.33
N LEU A 78 -7.29 -11.15 3.40
CA LEU A 78 -6.80 -12.07 4.42
C LEU A 78 -6.71 -13.52 3.92
N ASP A 79 -7.68 -13.96 3.12
CA ASP A 79 -7.69 -15.30 2.51
C ASP A 79 -6.62 -15.44 1.41
N GLY A 80 -6.24 -14.34 0.77
CA GLY A 80 -5.25 -14.28 -0.29
C GLY A 80 -3.80 -14.12 0.17
N ASN A 81 -2.88 -14.21 -0.80
CA ASN A 81 -1.45 -13.93 -0.62
C ASN A 81 -1.01 -12.65 -1.36
N TYR A 82 -1.95 -11.79 -1.74
CA TYR A 82 -1.70 -10.60 -2.54
C TYR A 82 -1.38 -9.37 -1.68
N SER A 83 -2.27 -9.05 -0.74
CA SER A 83 -2.25 -7.85 0.07
C SER A 83 -2.65 -8.16 1.51
N ARG A 84 -2.18 -7.35 2.46
CA ARG A 84 -2.59 -7.40 3.87
C ARG A 84 -3.14 -6.04 4.30
N PRO A 85 -4.37 -6.02 4.86
CA PRO A 85 -4.97 -4.80 5.41
C PRO A 85 -4.56 -4.65 6.87
N PHE A 86 -4.12 -3.45 7.25
CA PHE A 86 -3.79 -3.11 8.63
C PHE A 86 -4.54 -1.87 9.10
N VAL A 87 -4.88 -1.86 10.38
CA VAL A 87 -5.34 -0.68 11.10
C VAL A 87 -4.17 -0.15 11.94
N GLY A 88 -3.87 1.13 11.77
CA GLY A 88 -2.86 1.86 12.52
C GLY A 88 -3.46 2.60 13.70
N SER A 89 -2.77 2.55 14.84
CA SER A 89 -3.14 3.26 16.06
C SER A 89 -2.04 4.18 16.57
N LEU A 90 -2.45 5.19 17.34
CA LEU A 90 -1.63 6.08 18.15
C LEU A 90 -2.27 6.11 19.55
N ASP A 91 -1.49 5.79 20.59
CA ASP A 91 -1.97 5.74 21.98
C ASP A 91 -3.23 4.86 22.15
N GLY A 92 -3.26 3.75 21.40
CA GLY A 92 -4.38 2.79 21.41
C GLY A 92 -5.63 3.23 20.64
N GLN A 93 -5.65 4.44 20.07
CA GLN A 93 -6.77 4.95 19.25
C GLN A 93 -6.47 4.74 17.77
N TYR A 94 -7.46 4.30 16.99
CA TYR A 94 -7.28 3.99 15.57
C TYR A 94 -7.40 5.23 14.67
N HIS A 95 -6.41 5.44 13.81
CA HIS A 95 -6.31 6.64 12.97
C HIS A 95 -5.84 6.38 11.54
N GLY A 96 -5.50 5.14 11.19
CA GLY A 96 -4.99 4.83 9.87
C GLY A 96 -5.43 3.49 9.33
N TYR A 97 -5.52 3.40 8.01
CA TYR A 97 -5.69 2.16 7.26
C TYR A 97 -4.53 2.01 6.28
N LEU A 98 -4.03 0.79 6.13
CA LEU A 98 -2.85 0.49 5.33
C LEU A 98 -3.06 -0.79 4.52
N GLU A 99 -2.73 -0.75 3.23
CA GLU A 99 -2.57 -1.94 2.39
C GLU A 99 -1.09 -2.14 2.11
N LEU A 100 -0.52 -3.24 2.60
CA LEU A 100 0.80 -3.70 2.20
C LEU A 100 0.62 -4.85 1.22
N TYR A 101 1.15 -4.75 0.01
CA TYR A 101 0.90 -5.71 -1.07
C TYR A 101 2.18 -6.08 -1.81
N TRP A 102 2.18 -7.24 -2.49
CA TRP A 102 3.28 -7.57 -3.41
C TRP A 102 3.10 -6.82 -4.72
N ALA A 103 4.00 -5.90 -5.02
CA ALA A 103 3.96 -5.10 -6.23
C ALA A 103 4.04 -5.97 -7.48
N ALA A 104 4.79 -7.09 -7.46
CA ALA A 104 4.85 -8.07 -8.54
C ALA A 104 3.51 -8.77 -8.87
N LYS A 105 2.53 -8.69 -7.95
CA LYS A 105 1.15 -9.21 -8.13
C LYS A 105 0.16 -8.09 -8.49
N ASP A 106 0.60 -6.85 -8.59
CA ASP A 106 -0.22 -5.67 -8.86
C ASP A 106 0.08 -5.11 -10.25
N LEU A 107 -0.89 -4.48 -10.88
CA LEU A 107 -0.77 -3.80 -12.17
C LEU A 107 0.46 -2.88 -12.27
N ILE A 108 0.93 -2.31 -11.14
CA ILE A 108 2.13 -1.47 -11.09
C ILE A 108 3.41 -2.18 -11.55
N SER A 109 3.50 -3.51 -11.45
CA SER A 109 4.66 -4.27 -11.95
C SER A 109 4.81 -4.24 -13.46
N THR A 110 3.80 -3.77 -14.19
CA THR A 110 3.88 -3.61 -15.65
C THR A 110 4.72 -2.39 -16.05
N LEU A 111 4.99 -1.46 -15.12
CA LEU A 111 5.73 -0.22 -15.39
C LEU A 111 7.25 -0.39 -15.26
N TYR A 112 7.73 -1.40 -14.56
CA TYR A 112 9.15 -1.58 -14.23
C TYR A 112 9.55 -3.05 -14.14
N GLU A 113 10.85 -3.32 -14.10
CA GLU A 113 11.38 -4.68 -13.90
C GLU A 113 11.19 -5.10 -12.44
N ALA A 114 9.97 -5.56 -12.11
CA ALA A 114 9.59 -5.96 -10.76
C ALA A 114 10.26 -7.25 -10.30
N ASP A 115 10.79 -7.23 -9.08
CA ASP A 115 11.22 -8.43 -8.35
C ASP A 115 10.01 -9.08 -7.66
N PRO A 116 9.92 -10.42 -7.58
CA PRO A 116 8.82 -11.11 -6.91
C PRO A 116 8.56 -10.64 -5.46
N TYR A 117 9.56 -10.08 -4.79
CA TYR A 117 9.49 -9.61 -3.41
C TYR A 117 9.41 -8.08 -3.29
N ASP A 118 9.17 -7.35 -4.37
CA ASP A 118 8.91 -5.91 -4.27
C ASP A 118 7.57 -5.69 -3.55
N LEU A 119 7.59 -4.86 -2.52
CA LEU A 119 6.38 -4.49 -1.78
C LEU A 119 5.85 -3.15 -2.27
N GLY A 120 4.54 -3.00 -2.33
CA GLY A 120 3.88 -1.72 -2.50
C GLY A 120 3.06 -1.38 -1.27
N ILE A 121 2.80 -0.08 -1.08
CA ILE A 121 2.12 0.44 0.10
C ILE A 121 1.07 1.49 -0.28
N HIS A 122 -0.15 1.33 0.21
CA HIS A 122 -1.19 2.38 0.20
C HIS A 122 -1.58 2.71 1.62
N ALA A 123 -1.60 3.99 1.98
CA ALA A 123 -1.93 4.45 3.33
C ALA A 123 -3.02 5.51 3.32
N ALA A 124 -3.94 5.42 4.28
CA ALA A 124 -5.02 6.36 4.52
C ALA A 124 -4.96 6.81 5.98
N THR A 125 -5.10 8.12 6.21
CA THR A 125 -5.21 8.71 7.56
C THR A 125 -6.64 9.18 7.77
N ALA A 126 -7.30 8.65 8.79
CA ALA A 126 -8.68 9.00 9.12
C ALA A 126 -8.83 10.50 9.41
N ASP A 127 -7.94 11.05 10.23
CA ASP A 127 -7.85 12.48 10.53
C ASP A 127 -6.43 12.99 10.21
N PRO A 128 -6.28 13.82 9.15
CA PRO A 128 -4.98 14.36 8.75
C PRO A 128 -4.40 15.38 9.74
N ASN A 129 -5.18 15.83 10.75
CA ASN A 129 -4.68 16.69 11.82
C ASN A 129 -4.01 15.90 12.96
N ILE A 130 -4.39 14.63 13.12
CA ILE A 130 -3.80 13.73 14.13
C ILE A 130 -2.57 13.03 13.54
N ILE A 131 -2.79 12.30 12.43
CA ILE A 131 -1.71 11.66 11.67
C ILE A 131 -1.41 12.54 10.47
N THR A 132 -0.56 13.54 10.69
CA THR A 132 -0.09 14.41 9.61
C THR A 132 0.93 13.66 8.74
N LEU A 133 1.20 14.18 7.54
CA LEU A 133 2.31 13.67 6.72
C LEU A 133 3.67 13.77 7.43
N GLY A 134 3.85 14.76 8.32
CA GLY A 134 5.05 14.88 9.15
C GLY A 134 5.18 13.72 10.16
N VAL A 135 4.08 13.34 10.80
CA VAL A 135 4.05 12.16 11.69
C VAL A 135 4.31 10.88 10.89
N ALA A 136 3.65 10.71 9.74
CA ALA A 136 3.91 9.58 8.86
C ALA A 136 5.38 9.52 8.40
N GLN A 137 6.00 10.69 8.16
CA GLN A 137 7.40 10.79 7.75
C GLN A 137 8.36 10.30 8.84
N LEU A 138 8.03 10.56 10.11
CA LEU A 138 8.80 10.07 11.26
C LEU A 138 8.67 8.55 11.44
N LEU A 139 7.52 7.97 11.10
CA LEU A 139 7.29 6.53 11.20
C LEU A 139 7.88 5.73 10.05
N LEU A 140 8.04 6.36 8.88
CA LEU A 140 8.46 5.69 7.66
C LEU A 140 9.76 4.87 7.84
N PRO A 141 10.85 5.38 8.46
CA PRO A 141 12.07 4.58 8.65
C PRO A 141 11.85 3.32 9.49
N HIS A 142 11.03 3.39 10.55
CA HIS A 142 10.73 2.25 11.41
C HIS A 142 9.90 1.20 10.67
N PHE A 143 8.87 1.65 9.96
CA PHE A 143 8.05 0.79 9.11
C PHE A 143 8.90 0.06 8.07
N VAL A 144 9.71 0.81 7.33
CA VAL A 144 10.57 0.31 6.26
C VAL A 144 11.57 -0.69 6.82
N ALA A 145 12.27 -0.35 7.90
CA ALA A 145 13.21 -1.25 8.56
C ALA A 145 12.51 -2.55 9.02
N SER A 146 11.32 -2.46 9.61
CA SER A 146 10.57 -3.63 10.05
C SER A 146 10.21 -4.56 8.89
N VAL A 147 9.62 -4.02 7.83
CA VAL A 147 9.12 -4.81 6.70
C VAL A 147 10.28 -5.44 5.93
N LEU A 148 11.34 -4.67 5.68
CA LEU A 148 12.53 -5.15 5.01
C LEU A 148 13.28 -6.18 5.87
N ASN A 149 13.42 -5.99 7.18
CA ASN A 149 14.07 -7.00 8.03
C ASN A 149 13.25 -8.30 8.13
N ALA A 150 11.92 -8.21 8.15
CA ALA A 150 11.05 -9.38 8.14
C ALA A 150 11.10 -10.16 6.81
N LYS A 151 11.46 -9.49 5.70
CA LYS A 151 11.61 -10.10 4.37
C LYS A 151 12.94 -9.70 3.72
N PRO A 152 14.05 -10.41 4.03
CA PRO A 152 15.37 -10.09 3.48
C PRO A 152 15.43 -10.05 1.94
N ARG A 153 14.58 -10.82 1.25
CA ARG A 153 14.45 -10.79 -0.22
C ARG A 153 13.76 -9.55 -0.76
N CYS A 154 12.93 -8.87 0.03
CA CYS A 154 12.33 -7.60 -0.37
C CYS A 154 13.42 -6.54 -0.41
N ARG A 155 13.66 -5.94 -1.58
CA ARG A 155 14.76 -4.99 -1.81
C ARG A 155 14.31 -3.53 -1.84
N ARG A 156 13.02 -3.29 -2.02
CA ARG A 156 12.46 -1.94 -2.18
C ARG A 156 10.97 -1.90 -1.84
N ILE A 157 10.47 -0.69 -1.59
CA ILE A 157 9.05 -0.40 -1.42
C ILE A 157 8.60 0.58 -2.49
N ILE A 158 7.49 0.27 -3.15
CA ILE A 158 6.89 1.01 -4.25
C ILE A 158 5.79 1.92 -3.73
N PHE A 159 5.78 3.15 -4.21
CA PHE A 159 4.71 4.13 -4.00
C PHE A 159 4.22 4.61 -5.35
N ASP A 160 2.90 4.61 -5.55
CA ASP A 160 2.24 5.03 -6.78
C ASP A 160 1.12 6.06 -6.53
N PRO A 161 1.42 7.20 -5.87
CA PRO A 161 0.45 8.27 -5.70
C PRO A 161 -0.12 8.76 -7.03
N ASP A 162 -1.32 9.34 -6.98
CA ASP A 162 -1.82 10.16 -8.09
C ASP A 162 -0.80 11.27 -8.42
N TYR A 163 -0.53 11.48 -9.71
CA TYR A 163 0.48 12.43 -10.17
C TYR A 163 0.24 13.88 -9.68
N ARG A 164 -1.01 14.24 -9.37
CA ARG A 164 -1.43 15.56 -8.86
C ARG A 164 -1.25 15.71 -7.36
N SER A 165 -1.04 14.62 -6.61
CA SER A 165 -0.95 14.63 -5.15
C SER A 165 0.38 15.20 -4.66
N LYS A 166 0.55 16.53 -4.75
CA LYS A 166 1.76 17.26 -4.35
C LYS A 166 2.26 16.86 -2.96
N GLY A 167 1.36 16.72 -1.98
CA GLY A 167 1.71 16.33 -0.62
C GLY A 167 2.35 14.94 -0.53
N ILE A 168 1.77 13.94 -1.19
CA ILE A 168 2.30 12.56 -1.17
C ILE A 168 3.59 12.46 -1.98
N ARG A 169 3.69 13.20 -3.10
CA ARG A 169 4.94 13.29 -3.88
C ARG A 169 6.08 13.90 -3.06
N HIS A 170 5.80 14.97 -2.33
CA HIS A 170 6.77 15.58 -1.43
C HIS A 170 7.16 14.66 -0.26
N PHE A 171 6.19 13.94 0.31
CA PHE A 171 6.44 12.89 1.29
C PHE A 171 7.39 11.81 0.74
N CYS A 172 7.16 11.30 -0.48
CA CYS A 172 8.04 10.30 -1.09
C CYS A 172 9.46 10.86 -1.28
N GLN A 173 9.59 12.09 -1.79
CA GLN A 173 10.88 12.74 -2.01
C GLN A 173 11.65 12.96 -0.69
N ASN A 174 10.98 13.46 0.34
CA ASN A 174 11.58 13.67 1.66
C ASN A 174 11.90 12.35 2.37
N GLY A 175 11.19 11.27 2.05
CA GLY A 175 11.48 9.91 2.51
C GLY A 175 12.64 9.23 1.81
N GLY A 176 13.33 9.91 0.88
CA GLY A 176 14.47 9.33 0.16
C GLY A 176 14.07 8.42 -1.00
N CYS A 177 12.81 8.48 -1.46
CA CYS A 177 12.40 7.70 -2.61
C CYS A 177 13.02 8.24 -3.90
N VAL A 178 13.44 7.33 -4.78
CA VAL A 178 13.83 7.62 -6.15
C VAL A 178 12.58 7.73 -7.01
N PHE A 179 12.47 8.83 -7.76
CA PHE A 179 11.36 9.06 -8.68
C PHE A 179 11.62 8.39 -10.03
N LEU A 180 10.69 7.55 -10.47
CA LEU A 180 10.77 6.79 -11.73
C LEU A 180 9.83 7.33 -12.82
N GLY A 181 9.39 8.58 -12.70
CA GLY A 181 8.53 9.22 -13.70
C GLY A 181 7.03 9.09 -13.43
N GLU A 182 6.26 9.76 -14.28
CA GLU A 182 4.80 9.65 -14.29
C GLU A 182 4.37 8.69 -15.40
N HIS A 183 3.38 7.85 -15.13
CA HIS A 183 2.93 6.79 -16.03
C HIS A 183 1.42 6.78 -16.14
N GLU A 184 0.92 6.58 -17.36
CA GLU A 184 -0.50 6.40 -17.63
C GLU A 184 -0.87 4.92 -17.44
N LEU A 185 -1.86 4.65 -16.60
CA LEU A 185 -2.54 3.36 -16.46
C LEU A 185 -3.98 3.50 -16.96
N ALA A 186 -4.67 2.39 -17.23
CA ALA A 186 -5.97 2.36 -17.88
C ALA A 186 -7.02 3.34 -17.33
N ASN A 187 -7.00 3.65 -16.04
CA ASN A 187 -7.95 4.55 -15.38
C ASN A 187 -7.30 5.67 -14.55
N ARG A 188 -5.97 5.79 -14.53
CA ARG A 188 -5.29 6.78 -13.69
C ARG A 188 -3.86 7.05 -14.16
N ARG A 189 -3.38 8.25 -13.87
CA ARG A 189 -1.96 8.59 -14.00
C ARG A 189 -1.29 8.59 -12.63
N VAL A 190 -0.19 7.87 -12.51
CA VAL A 190 0.56 7.74 -11.25
C VAL A 190 1.93 8.40 -11.37
N ALA A 191 2.45 8.91 -10.26
CA ALA A 191 3.86 9.25 -10.13
C ALA A 191 4.56 8.10 -9.39
N LEU A 192 5.42 7.35 -10.08
CA LEU A 192 6.05 6.15 -9.52
C LEU A 192 7.29 6.52 -8.71
N TYR A 193 7.34 6.04 -7.46
CA TYR A 193 8.48 6.21 -6.57
C TYR A 193 8.90 4.87 -5.99
N VAL A 194 10.20 4.75 -5.73
CA VAL A 194 10.80 3.56 -5.13
C VAL A 194 11.62 3.99 -3.94
N LEU A 195 11.40 3.39 -2.78
CA LEU A 195 12.28 3.46 -1.63
C LEU A 195 13.15 2.20 -1.60
N PRO A 196 14.39 2.25 -2.10
CA PRO A 196 15.23 1.07 -2.18
C PRO A 196 16.01 0.86 -0.87
N ARG A 197 16.49 -0.36 -0.61
CA ARG A 197 17.48 -0.62 0.45
C ARG A 197 18.80 0.09 0.18
N THR A 198 19.27 -0.03 -1.05
CA THR A 198 20.50 0.58 -1.56
C THR A 198 20.23 1.12 -2.96
N LEU A 199 21.04 2.04 -3.48
CA LEU A 199 20.78 2.60 -4.81
C LEU A 199 20.84 1.55 -5.94
N ASP A 200 21.53 0.42 -5.73
CA ASP A 200 21.54 -0.70 -6.67
C ASP A 200 20.18 -1.44 -6.72
N ASP A 201 19.32 -1.21 -5.74
CA ASP A 201 17.96 -1.73 -5.69
C ASP A 201 16.93 -0.79 -6.37
N VAL A 202 17.36 0.12 -7.23
CA VAL A 202 16.44 0.89 -8.09
C VAL A 202 16.16 0.10 -9.38
N PRO A 203 14.89 -0.19 -9.73
CA PRO A 203 14.59 -0.95 -10.93
C PRO A 203 14.79 -0.13 -12.20
N ALA A 204 15.09 -0.83 -13.29
CA ALA A 204 14.87 -0.29 -14.62
C ALA A 204 13.37 -0.20 -14.92
N LEU A 205 12.98 0.82 -15.67
CA LEU A 205 11.64 0.91 -16.24
C LEU A 205 11.49 -0.11 -17.38
N ARG A 206 10.32 -0.73 -17.51
CA ARG A 206 10.01 -1.54 -18.69
C ARG A 206 9.83 -0.59 -19.87
N LYS A 207 10.40 -0.96 -21.02
CA LYS A 207 10.11 -0.28 -22.28
C LYS A 207 8.65 -0.56 -22.63
N GLN A 208 7.85 0.51 -22.74
CA GLN A 208 6.48 0.45 -23.23
C GLN A 208 6.45 0.23 -24.74
#